data_AF-A0A935EKY0-F1
#
_entry.id   AF-A0A935EKY0-F1
#
_cell.length_a   1.000
_cell.length_b   1.000
_cell.length_c   1.000
_cell.angle_alpha   90.00
_cell.angle_beta   90.00
_cell.angle_gamma   90.00
#
_symmetry.space_group_name_H-M   'P 1'
#
loop_
_entity.id
_entity.type
_entity.pdbx_description
1 polymer ?
#
loop_
_entity_poly.entity_id
_entity_poly.type
_entity_poly.pdbx_seq_one_letter_code
_entity_poly.pdbx_strand_id
1 'polypeptide(L)'
;MPISGETKVGELLTWDEVSEVHRVRHGIYQRGGVLISLLTDFGKINACYPDFHGATTDVIHYTGNGRRGDQKLDAFNRALLDVVETDLSVPLFNKLAPGKWQFLGHWRVAAGVYIFDESQSRMVWKFTLKIVS
;
A
#
# COMPACT_ATOMS: atom_id res chain seq x y z
N MET A 1 -8.53 -7.43 22.54
CA MET A 1 -8.23 -6.09 23.10
C MET A 1 -8.09 -5.21 21.88
N PRO A 2 -8.96 -4.22 21.62
CA PRO A 2 -8.71 -3.30 20.51
C PRO A 2 -7.40 -2.57 20.79
N ILE A 3 -6.59 -2.34 19.77
CA ILE A 3 -5.34 -1.59 19.92
C ILE A 3 -5.70 -0.15 20.34
N SER A 4 -5.69 0.11 21.65
CA SER A 4 -5.90 1.42 22.26
C SER A 4 -4.59 2.12 22.60
N GLY A 5 -3.50 1.78 21.91
CA GLY A 5 -2.20 2.45 22.02
C GLY A 5 -1.70 2.86 20.63
N GLU A 6 -1.08 4.04 20.53
CA GLU A 6 -0.42 4.53 19.31
C GLU A 6 0.58 3.48 18.80
N THR A 7 0.21 2.73 17.77
CA THR A 7 1.12 1.79 17.11
C THR A 7 2.34 2.55 16.63
N LYS A 8 3.53 2.13 17.05
CA LYS A 8 4.77 2.83 16.73
C LYS A 8 5.31 2.38 15.38
N VAL A 9 5.90 3.31 14.63
CA VAL A 9 6.61 2.95 13.39
C VAL A 9 7.68 1.91 13.72
N GLY A 10 7.70 0.82 12.95
CA GLY A 10 8.59 -0.32 13.13
C GLY A 10 8.04 -1.43 14.05
N GLU A 11 6.92 -1.20 14.73
CA GLU A 11 6.28 -2.21 15.60
C GLU A 11 5.87 -3.46 14.81
N LEU A 12 6.12 -4.62 15.41
CA LEU A 12 5.75 -5.91 14.83
C LEU A 12 4.34 -6.28 15.25
N LEU A 13 3.52 -6.61 14.25
CA LEU A 13 2.11 -6.93 14.42
C LEU A 13 1.80 -8.32 13.90
N THR A 14 0.80 -8.94 14.51
CA THR A 14 0.11 -10.13 14.02
C THR A 14 -0.90 -9.75 12.94
N TRP A 15 -1.42 -10.76 12.23
CA TRP A 15 -2.54 -10.50 11.33
C TRP A 15 -3.78 -10.00 12.06
N ASP A 16 -4.07 -10.52 13.26
CA ASP A 16 -5.28 -10.17 13.98
C ASP A 16 -5.29 -8.66 14.30
N GLU A 17 -4.15 -8.14 14.75
CA GLU A 17 -3.90 -6.70 14.96
C GLU A 17 -4.03 -5.88 13.68
N VAL A 18 -3.38 -6.31 12.58
CA VAL A 18 -3.51 -5.62 11.28
C VAL A 18 -4.96 -5.61 10.80
N SER A 19 -5.69 -6.70 11.02
CA SER A 19 -7.05 -6.89 10.52
C SER A 19 -8.11 -6.05 11.23
N GLU A 20 -7.79 -5.47 12.39
CA GLU A 20 -8.66 -4.47 13.03
C GLU A 20 -8.85 -3.24 12.12
N VAL A 21 -7.78 -2.87 11.40
CA VAL A 21 -7.74 -1.73 10.47
C VAL A 21 -7.86 -2.17 9.00
N HIS A 22 -7.03 -3.12 8.57
CA HIS A 22 -6.94 -3.58 7.19
C HIS A 22 -7.69 -4.91 7.00
N ARG A 23 -8.97 -4.81 6.65
CA ARG A 23 -9.92 -5.93 6.74
C ARG A 23 -9.91 -6.90 5.56
N VAL A 24 -8.98 -6.75 4.61
CA VAL A 24 -8.90 -7.56 3.37
C VAL A 24 -7.49 -8.11 3.15
N ARG A 25 -7.34 -9.13 2.31
CA ARG A 25 -6.01 -9.75 2.05
C ARG A 25 -5.23 -9.14 0.88
N HIS A 26 -5.83 -8.19 0.16
CA HIS A 26 -5.23 -7.52 -0.99
C HIS A 26 -4.49 -6.26 -0.53
N GLY A 27 -3.59 -5.73 -1.35
CA GLY A 27 -2.74 -4.60 -0.97
C GLY A 27 -3.50 -3.33 -0.57
N ILE A 28 -4.69 -3.11 -1.11
CA ILE A 28 -5.43 -1.86 -0.96
C ILE A 28 -6.76 -2.14 -0.27
N TYR A 29 -7.00 -1.49 0.87
CA TYR A 29 -8.30 -1.49 1.53
C TYR A 29 -8.98 -0.14 1.37
N GLN A 30 -10.18 -0.18 0.79
CA GLN A 30 -11.08 0.97 0.67
C GLN A 30 -12.48 0.60 1.14
N ARG A 31 -13.25 1.59 1.58
CA ARG A 31 -14.67 1.44 1.90
C ARG A 31 -15.46 2.60 1.30
N GLY A 32 -16.37 2.29 0.38
CA GLY A 32 -17.19 3.31 -0.28
C GLY A 32 -16.37 4.27 -1.14
N GLY A 33 -15.26 3.82 -1.73
CA GLY A 33 -14.34 4.64 -2.51
C GLY A 33 -13.27 5.37 -1.68
N VAL A 34 -13.42 5.43 -0.36
CA VAL A 34 -12.45 6.07 0.53
C VAL A 34 -11.34 5.08 0.88
N LEU A 35 -10.08 5.46 0.63
CA LEU A 35 -8.91 4.69 1.02
C LEU A 35 -8.78 4.63 2.55
N ILE A 36 -8.54 3.43 3.09
CA ILE A 36 -8.46 3.19 4.54
C ILE A 36 -7.06 2.78 4.97
N SER A 37 -6.42 1.85 4.26
CA SER A 37 -5.09 1.34 4.61
C SER A 37 -4.45 0.56 3.49
N LEU A 38 -3.13 0.36 3.59
CA LEU A 38 -2.32 -0.28 2.57
C LEU A 38 -1.48 -1.42 3.16
N LEU A 39 -1.21 -2.44 2.34
CA LEU A 39 -0.24 -3.48 2.59
C LEU A 39 0.81 -3.46 1.49
N THR A 40 2.07 -3.71 1.86
CA THR A 40 3.17 -4.01 0.94
C THR A 40 3.94 -5.23 1.43
N ASP A 41 4.73 -5.83 0.55
CA ASP A 41 5.75 -6.82 0.90
C ASP A 41 7.11 -6.52 0.23
N PHE A 42 7.24 -5.33 -0.40
CA PHE A 42 8.40 -4.92 -1.20
C PHE A 42 8.86 -5.98 -2.22
N GLY A 43 7.91 -6.72 -2.79
CA GLY A 43 8.18 -7.78 -3.75
C GLY A 43 8.88 -9.02 -3.17
N LYS A 44 9.12 -9.06 -1.85
CA LYS A 44 9.84 -10.19 -1.19
C LYS A 44 9.02 -11.47 -1.16
N ILE A 45 7.69 -11.36 -1.15
CA ILE A 45 6.78 -12.50 -1.13
C ILE A 45 6.06 -12.62 -2.47
N ASN A 46 5.58 -11.50 -3.04
CA ASN A 46 4.94 -11.48 -4.35
C ASN A 46 5.81 -10.72 -5.36
N ALA A 47 6.67 -11.44 -6.10
CA ALA A 47 7.57 -10.86 -7.10
C ALA A 47 6.87 -10.05 -8.21
N CYS A 48 5.56 -10.23 -8.41
CA CYS A 48 4.77 -9.45 -9.38
C CYS A 48 4.43 -8.02 -8.91
N TYR A 49 4.80 -7.66 -7.69
CA TYR A 49 4.68 -6.31 -7.14
C TYR A 49 6.05 -5.78 -6.75
N PRO A 50 6.75 -5.10 -7.67
CA PRO A 50 8.04 -4.50 -7.36
C PRO A 50 7.78 -3.16 -6.67
N ASP A 51 7.30 -3.21 -5.43
CA ASP A 51 7.26 -2.03 -4.58
C ASP A 51 8.68 -1.79 -4.06
N PHE A 52 9.14 -0.54 -4.08
CA PHE A 52 10.49 -0.18 -3.65
C PHE A 52 10.52 1.20 -3.02
N HIS A 53 11.49 1.40 -2.14
CA HIS A 53 11.81 2.74 -1.64
C HIS A 53 12.42 3.59 -2.75
N GLY A 54 12.08 4.87 -2.79
CA GLY A 54 12.76 5.84 -3.65
C GLY A 54 14.21 6.08 -3.23
N ALA A 55 14.75 7.25 -3.55
CA ALA A 55 16.11 7.63 -3.12
C ALA A 55 16.26 7.69 -1.58
N THR A 56 15.15 7.85 -0.85
CA THR A 56 15.09 7.81 0.62
C THR A 56 14.03 6.83 1.10
N THR A 57 14.06 6.50 2.39
CA THR A 57 13.03 5.67 3.04
C THR A 57 11.68 6.36 3.18
N ASP A 58 11.59 7.66 2.90
CA ASP A 58 10.40 8.49 3.08
C ASP A 58 9.47 8.47 1.85
N VAL A 59 9.93 7.83 0.78
CA VAL A 59 9.20 7.68 -0.48
C VAL A 59 9.11 6.20 -0.83
N ILE A 60 7.92 5.73 -1.19
CA ILE A 60 7.69 4.39 -1.71
C ILE A 60 7.03 4.50 -3.09
N HIS A 61 7.56 3.76 -4.05
CA HIS A 61 6.89 3.51 -5.32
C HIS A 61 6.01 2.27 -5.17
N TYR A 62 4.71 2.48 -5.06
CA TYR A 62 3.70 1.48 -4.78
C TYR A 62 2.99 1.05 -6.05
N THR A 63 2.87 -0.24 -6.27
CA THR A 63 2.24 -0.81 -7.46
C THR A 63 0.74 -0.99 -7.24
N GLY A 64 -0.08 -0.54 -8.20
CA GLY A 64 -1.53 -0.64 -8.11
C GLY A 64 -2.09 -2.07 -8.12
N ASN A 65 -3.40 -2.20 -7.93
CA ASN A 65 -4.12 -3.46 -7.97
C ASN A 65 -4.14 -4.09 -9.37
N GLY A 66 -4.16 -5.43 -9.39
CA GLY A 66 -4.25 -6.24 -10.61
C GLY A 66 -2.97 -7.03 -10.87
N ARG A 67 -3.06 -8.37 -10.80
CA ARG A 67 -1.89 -9.27 -10.89
C ARG A 67 -1.55 -9.75 -12.30
N ARG A 68 -2.48 -9.63 -13.26
CA ARG A 68 -2.35 -10.21 -14.60
C ARG A 68 -2.89 -9.22 -15.64
N GLY A 69 -2.21 -9.16 -16.78
CA GLY A 69 -2.55 -8.26 -17.89
C GLY A 69 -2.51 -6.79 -17.49
N ASP A 70 -2.88 -5.91 -18.42
CA ASP A 70 -2.92 -4.48 -18.15
C ASP A 70 -3.81 -4.16 -16.94
N GLN A 71 -3.26 -3.42 -15.98
CA GLN A 71 -4.02 -3.04 -14.81
C GLN A 71 -5.15 -2.10 -15.20
N LYS A 72 -6.32 -2.31 -14.59
CA LYS A 72 -7.51 -1.51 -14.84
C LYS A 72 -7.66 -0.45 -13.77
N LEU A 73 -8.38 0.61 -14.11
CA LEU A 73 -8.82 1.62 -13.16
C LEU A 73 -10.06 1.14 -12.39
N ASP A 74 -9.87 0.06 -11.62
CA ASP A 74 -10.89 -0.52 -10.75
C ASP A 74 -11.10 0.30 -9.47
N ALA A 75 -12.01 -0.14 -8.60
CA ALA A 75 -12.32 0.56 -7.36
C ALA A 75 -11.10 0.74 -6.42
N PHE A 76 -10.08 -0.12 -6.49
CA PHE A 76 -8.90 -0.04 -5.64
C PHE A 76 -7.92 1.01 -6.18
N ASN A 77 -7.61 0.94 -7.48
CA ASN A 77 -6.74 1.92 -8.13
C ASN A 77 -7.39 3.31 -8.17
N ARG A 78 -8.72 3.36 -8.31
CA ARG A 78 -9.51 4.60 -8.22
C ARG A 78 -9.36 5.24 -6.84
N ALA A 79 -9.52 4.47 -5.76
CA ALA A 79 -9.39 4.99 -4.39
C ALA A 79 -8.01 5.58 -4.10
N LEU A 80 -6.94 5.03 -4.70
CA LEU A 80 -5.60 5.62 -4.61
C LEU A 80 -5.47 6.92 -5.41
N LEU A 81 -6.03 6.99 -6.62
CA LEU A 81 -6.01 8.22 -7.43
C LEU A 81 -6.82 9.35 -6.82
N ASP A 82 -7.99 9.06 -6.27
CA ASP A 82 -8.91 10.06 -5.76
C ASP A 82 -8.34 10.82 -4.55
N VAL A 83 -7.35 10.24 -3.86
CA VAL A 83 -6.73 10.83 -2.67
C VAL A 83 -5.40 11.55 -2.95
N VAL A 84 -4.93 11.59 -4.20
CA VAL A 84 -3.64 12.21 -4.59
C VAL A 84 -3.57 13.70 -4.22
N GLU A 85 -4.66 14.43 -4.45
CA GLU A 85 -4.76 15.88 -4.19
C GLU A 85 -5.36 16.18 -2.80
N THR A 86 -5.38 15.19 -1.91
CA THR A 86 -5.93 15.32 -0.56
C THR A 86 -4.83 15.16 0.49
N ASP A 87 -5.07 15.69 1.69
CA ASP A 87 -4.20 15.46 2.84
C ASP A 87 -4.48 14.12 3.55
N LEU A 88 -5.20 13.19 2.90
CA LEU A 88 -5.51 11.91 3.51
C LEU A 88 -4.24 11.07 3.67
N SER A 89 -3.90 10.80 4.92
CA SER A 89 -2.87 9.82 5.29
C SER A 89 -3.51 8.53 5.79
N VAL A 90 -3.00 7.39 5.36
CA VAL A 90 -3.48 6.07 5.78
C VAL A 90 -2.35 5.20 6.32
N PRO A 91 -2.63 4.28 7.25
CA PRO A 91 -1.62 3.36 7.75
C PRO A 91 -1.14 2.38 6.66
N LEU A 92 0.18 2.16 6.62
CA LEU A 92 0.83 1.19 5.74
C LEU A 92 1.47 0.07 6.57
N PHE A 93 1.22 -1.17 6.18
CA PHE A 93 1.80 -2.36 6.83
C PHE A 93 2.66 -3.16 5.86
N ASN A 94 3.87 -3.52 6.29
CA ASN A 94 4.77 -4.37 5.53
C ASN A 94 4.65 -5.83 5.98
N LYS A 95 4.46 -6.74 5.03
CA LYS A 95 4.44 -8.18 5.29
C LYS A 95 5.87 -8.71 5.32
N LEU A 96 6.31 -9.14 6.50
CA LEU A 96 7.64 -9.74 6.68
C LEU A 96 7.61 -11.26 6.46
N ALA A 97 6.55 -11.92 6.93
CA ALA A 97 6.32 -13.36 6.78
C ALA A 97 4.82 -13.67 6.98
N PRO A 98 4.34 -14.91 6.74
CA PRO A 98 2.99 -15.29 7.15
C PRO A 98 2.75 -14.98 8.63
N GLY A 99 1.72 -14.16 8.92
CA GLY A 99 1.37 -13.75 10.29
C GLY A 99 2.30 -12.72 10.93
N LYS A 100 3.39 -12.30 10.26
CA LYS A 100 4.34 -11.30 10.78
C LYS A 100 4.31 -10.05 9.92
N TRP A 101 3.86 -8.96 10.51
CA TRP A 101 3.70 -7.66 9.88
C TRP A 101 4.52 -6.61 10.61
N GLN A 102 4.78 -5.50 9.94
CA GLN A 102 5.46 -4.35 10.51
C GLN A 102 4.67 -3.10 10.16
N PHE A 103 4.39 -2.25 11.15
CA PHE A 103 3.77 -0.96 10.89
C PHE A 103 4.81 0.04 10.34
N LEU A 104 4.52 0.66 9.20
CA LEU A 104 5.41 1.63 8.56
C LEU A 104 5.00 3.09 8.81
N GLY A 105 4.00 3.34 9.65
CA GLY A 105 3.46 4.68 9.87
C GLY A 105 2.33 5.05 8.93
N HIS A 106 2.02 6.34 8.89
CA HIS A 106 0.99 6.91 8.03
C HIS A 106 1.60 7.50 6.76
N TRP A 107 0.97 7.21 5.64
CA TRP A 107 1.46 7.54 4.31
C TRP A 107 0.36 8.22 3.51
N ARG A 108 0.72 9.25 2.75
CA ARG A 108 -0.17 9.89 1.78
C ARG A 108 0.21 9.48 0.36
N VAL A 109 -0.77 9.42 -0.52
CA VAL A 109 -0.53 9.23 -1.96
C VAL A 109 -0.20 10.60 -2.56
N ALA A 110 0.98 10.74 -3.15
CA ALA A 110 1.47 12.00 -3.70
C ALA A 110 1.35 12.10 -5.22
N ALA A 111 1.24 10.97 -5.91
CA ALA A 111 1.05 10.90 -7.37
C ALA A 111 0.57 9.51 -7.78
N GLY A 112 -0.09 9.42 -8.93
CA GLY A 112 -0.42 8.16 -9.60
C GLY A 112 -0.22 8.28 -11.11
N VAL A 113 0.51 7.33 -11.71
CA VAL A 113 0.77 7.29 -13.16
C VAL A 113 0.49 5.91 -13.72
N TYR A 114 0.03 5.85 -14.96
CA TYR A 114 -0.19 4.61 -15.69
C TYR A 114 0.90 4.43 -16.74
N ILE A 115 1.78 3.47 -16.52
CA ILE A 115 3.00 3.30 -17.32
C ILE A 115 3.14 1.86 -17.81
N PHE A 116 3.89 1.68 -18.90
CA PHE A 116 4.31 0.37 -19.35
C PHE A 116 5.49 -0.12 -18.50
N ASP A 117 5.33 -1.26 -17.84
CA ASP A 117 6.40 -1.94 -17.10
C ASP A 117 7.03 -2.98 -18.03
N GLU A 118 8.26 -2.70 -18.48
CA GLU A 118 8.99 -3.58 -19.41
C GLU A 118 9.27 -4.96 -18.80
N SER A 119 9.58 -5.01 -17.49
CA SER A 119 9.91 -6.26 -16.78
C SER A 119 8.73 -7.23 -16.75
N GLN A 120 7.51 -6.69 -16.70
CA GLN A 120 6.28 -7.46 -16.72
C GLN A 120 5.57 -7.45 -18.08
N SER A 121 6.08 -6.67 -19.05
CA SER A 121 5.53 -6.47 -20.39
C SER A 121 4.02 -6.16 -20.39
N ARG A 122 3.61 -5.21 -19.54
CA ARG A 122 2.19 -4.83 -19.34
C ARG A 122 2.06 -3.42 -18.78
N MET A 123 0.88 -2.83 -18.94
CA MET A 123 0.55 -1.56 -18.30
C MET A 123 0.24 -1.75 -16.81
N VAL A 124 0.82 -0.91 -15.97
CA VAL A 124 0.65 -0.91 -14.52
C VAL A 124 0.42 0.50 -13.99
N TRP A 125 -0.38 0.59 -12.92
CA TRP A 125 -0.44 1.79 -12.10
C TRP A 125 0.75 1.82 -11.14
N LYS A 126 1.46 2.95 -11.11
CA LYS A 126 2.48 3.26 -10.11
C LYS A 126 2.06 4.49 -9.33
N PHE A 127 2.03 4.35 -8.03
CA PHE A 127 1.71 5.40 -7.08
C PHE A 127 2.96 5.80 -6.31
N THR A 128 3.13 7.09 -6.07
CA THR A 128 4.20 7.57 -5.19
C THR A 128 3.58 7.82 -3.82
N LEU A 129 4.05 7.12 -2.80
CA LEU A 129 3.66 7.33 -1.42
C LEU A 129 4.72 8.16 -0.71
N LYS A 130 4.29 9.05 0.18
CA LYS A 130 5.18 9.81 1.07
C LYS A 130 4.77 9.61 2.52
N ILE A 131 5.75 9.37 3.39
CA ILE A 131 5.49 9.29 4.83
C ILE A 131 5.02 10.65 5.35
N VAL A 132 4.11 10.64 6.32
CA VAL A 132 3.69 11.82 7.05
C VAL A 132 4.44 11.84 8.37
N SER A 133 5.23 12.89 8.58
CA SER A 133 6.02 13.15 9.80
C SER A 133 5.16 13.59 10.97
#